data_AF-A0A2E1TKP0-F1
#
_entry.id   AF-A0A2E1TKP0-F1
#
_cell.length_a   1.000
_cell.length_b   1.000
_cell.length_c   1.000
_cell.angle_alpha   90.00
_cell.angle_beta   90.00
_cell.angle_gamma   90.00
#
_symmetry.space_group_name_H-M   'P 1'
#
loop_
_entity.id
_entity.type
_entity.pdbx_description
1 polymer ?
#
loop_
_entity_poly.entity_id
_entity_poly.type
_entity_poly.pdbx_seq_one_letter_code
_entity_poly.pdbx_strand_id
1 'polypeptide(L)'
;MKLPIVKVFLGALILVIDRRIHLIRSLWAPVAFGVSLSSCQHFAISQNEGGAINVWITILIFMMTIILAVRSYGVFLISDNESKEMPISWTMRESRFLITMIIVSFAFGILTLIAGLIVGTFMHSRDGVSGPVFAAILFIPGAYLASRVLLAFPLIATKEVTIPEALQNAWVMSRHNVFGILLLCVGVPAILAAFFALMANIDGLGVIAVVLPWITMPVEFAIIALVFSQLYVPNNGLESS
;
A
#
# COMPACT_ATOMS: atom_id res chain seq x y z
N MET A 1 10.43 16.62 14.15
CA MET A 1 11.25 15.44 14.46
C MET A 1 11.64 14.75 13.16
N LYS A 2 12.90 14.30 13.00
CA LYS A 2 13.33 13.51 11.82
C LYS A 2 13.02 12.02 12.08
N LEU A 3 12.39 11.33 11.13
CA LEU A 3 12.11 9.89 11.22
C LEU A 3 13.42 9.09 11.25
N PRO A 4 13.66 8.26 12.29
CA PRO A 4 14.83 7.38 12.34
C PRO A 4 14.58 6.13 11.48
N ILE A 5 14.88 6.23 10.17
CA ILE A 5 14.56 5.22 9.14
C ILE A 5 14.86 3.78 9.58
N VAL A 6 16.10 3.52 10.03
CA VAL A 6 16.53 2.17 10.44
C VAL A 6 15.76 1.67 11.66
N LYS A 7 15.49 2.54 12.64
CA LYS A 7 14.73 2.17 13.83
C LYS A 7 13.27 1.89 13.50
N VAL A 8 12.68 2.63 12.56
CA VAL A 8 11.30 2.39 12.10
C VAL A 8 11.20 1.06 11.37
N PHE A 9 12.14 0.78 10.47
CA PHE A 9 12.17 -0.48 9.74
C PHE A 9 12.33 -1.69 10.67
N LEU A 10 13.31 -1.67 11.57
CA LEU A 10 13.51 -2.73 12.56
C LEU A 10 12.32 -2.83 13.53
N GLY A 11 11.78 -1.69 13.96
CA GLY A 11 10.59 -1.62 14.79
C GLY A 11 9.38 -2.27 14.12
N ALA A 12 9.23 -2.13 12.80
CA ALA A 12 8.13 -2.76 12.05
C ALA A 12 8.25 -4.28 12.05
N LEU A 13 9.46 -4.82 11.86
CA LEU A 13 9.72 -6.25 11.94
C LEU A 13 9.42 -6.79 13.34
N ILE A 14 9.88 -6.09 14.39
CA ILE A 14 9.61 -6.45 15.78
C ILE A 14 8.10 -6.41 16.05
N LEU A 15 7.40 -5.37 15.61
CA LEU A 15 5.95 -5.22 15.79
C LEU A 15 5.17 -6.38 15.16
N VAL A 16 5.57 -6.83 13.98
CA VAL A 16 4.97 -8.00 13.31
C VAL A 16 5.23 -9.27 14.12
N ILE A 17 6.43 -9.46 14.64
CA ILE A 17 6.80 -10.63 15.46
C ILE A 17 6.02 -10.64 16.78
N ASP A 18 5.90 -9.49 17.44
CA ASP A 18 5.20 -9.33 18.72
C ASP A 18 3.70 -9.58 18.54
N ARG A 19 3.09 -9.09 17.45
CA ARG A 19 1.66 -9.25 17.15
C ARG A 19 1.34 -10.47 16.29
N ARG A 20 2.30 -11.38 16.03
CA ARG A 20 2.17 -12.52 15.10
C ARG A 20 0.91 -13.37 15.33
N ILE A 21 0.54 -13.63 16.58
CA ILE A 21 -0.61 -14.49 16.91
C ILE A 21 -1.91 -13.82 16.48
N HIS A 22 -2.05 -12.51 16.74
CA HIS A 22 -3.21 -11.73 16.33
C HIS A 22 -3.26 -11.54 14.81
N LEU A 23 -2.11 -11.31 14.18
CA LEU A 23 -2.00 -11.23 12.72
C LEU A 23 -2.43 -12.54 12.05
N ILE A 24 -1.90 -13.68 12.50
CA ILE A 24 -2.29 -14.99 11.95
C ILE A 24 -3.80 -15.20 12.12
N ARG A 25 -4.34 -14.95 13.32
CA ARG A 25 -5.78 -15.13 13.59
C ARG A 25 -6.68 -14.24 12.74
N SER A 26 -6.27 -12.99 12.48
CA SER A 26 -7.08 -12.01 11.73
C SER A 26 -6.90 -12.12 10.19
N LEU A 27 -5.70 -12.51 9.75
CA LEU A 27 -5.28 -12.42 8.35
C LEU A 27 -5.17 -13.78 7.64
N TRP A 28 -5.22 -14.92 8.34
CA TRP A 28 -5.07 -16.23 7.68
C TRP A 28 -6.05 -16.44 6.53
N ALA A 29 -7.32 -16.04 6.70
CA ALA A 29 -8.37 -16.21 5.69
C ALA A 29 -8.13 -15.31 4.47
N PRO A 30 -8.02 -13.97 4.59
CA PRO A 30 -7.74 -13.14 3.42
C PRO A 30 -6.42 -13.49 2.73
N VAL A 31 -5.38 -13.91 3.48
CA VAL A 31 -4.11 -14.40 2.89
C VAL A 31 -4.33 -15.69 2.11
N ALA A 32 -5.01 -16.69 2.68
CA ALA A 32 -5.23 -17.98 2.02
C ALA A 32 -6.07 -17.83 0.74
N PHE A 33 -7.15 -17.03 0.80
CA PHE A 33 -7.96 -16.71 -0.37
C PHE A 33 -7.19 -15.90 -1.40
N GLY A 34 -6.44 -14.89 -0.95
CA GLY A 34 -5.58 -14.08 -1.81
C GLY A 34 -4.56 -14.92 -2.57
N VAL A 35 -3.81 -15.77 -1.86
CA VAL A 35 -2.83 -16.71 -2.45
C VAL A 35 -3.49 -17.65 -3.45
N SER A 36 -4.66 -18.20 -3.12
CA SER A 36 -5.39 -19.10 -4.02
C SER A 36 -5.80 -18.40 -5.31
N LEU A 37 -6.41 -17.22 -5.21
CA LEU A 37 -6.83 -16.42 -6.36
C LEU A 37 -5.65 -15.98 -7.23
N SER A 38 -4.58 -15.51 -6.58
CA SER A 38 -3.32 -15.13 -7.22
C SER A 38 -2.67 -16.28 -7.98
N SER A 39 -2.68 -17.48 -7.41
CA SER A 39 -2.18 -18.69 -8.08
C SER A 39 -3.06 -19.06 -9.26
N CYS A 40 -4.38 -19.03 -9.10
CA CYS A 40 -5.32 -19.26 -10.21
C CYS A 40 -5.10 -18.27 -11.35
N GLN A 41 -4.90 -16.99 -11.05
CA GLN A 41 -4.61 -15.97 -12.06
C GLN A 41 -3.31 -16.26 -12.83
N HIS A 42 -2.25 -16.65 -12.12
CA HIS A 42 -0.96 -16.99 -12.74
C HIS A 42 -1.10 -18.15 -13.75
N PHE A 43 -1.81 -19.21 -13.37
CA PHE A 43 -2.03 -20.35 -14.27
C PHE A 43 -3.04 -20.03 -15.39
N ALA A 44 -4.09 -19.25 -15.14
CA ALA A 44 -5.06 -18.86 -16.15
C ALA A 44 -4.43 -17.98 -17.25
N ILE A 45 -3.56 -17.04 -16.87
CA ILE A 45 -2.82 -16.20 -17.84
C ILE A 45 -1.88 -17.05 -18.69
N SER A 46 -1.24 -18.08 -18.12
CA SER A 46 -0.35 -18.98 -18.87
C SER A 46 -1.07 -19.79 -19.96
N GLN A 47 -2.39 -19.97 -19.85
CA GLN A 47 -3.21 -20.72 -20.81
C GLN A 47 -3.91 -19.81 -21.86
N ASN A 48 -3.59 -18.52 -21.88
CA ASN A 48 -4.08 -17.55 -22.88
C ASN A 48 -5.63 -17.42 -22.95
N GLU A 49 -6.33 -17.77 -21.87
CA GLU A 49 -7.77 -17.49 -21.72
C GLU A 49 -7.97 -16.05 -21.21
N GLY A 50 -7.77 -15.08 -22.10
CA GLY A 50 -7.95 -13.65 -21.84
C GLY A 50 -9.43 -13.23 -21.71
N GLY A 51 -10.17 -13.84 -20.79
CA GLY A 51 -11.62 -13.64 -20.61
C GLY A 51 -12.01 -12.75 -19.42
N ALA A 52 -13.32 -12.46 -19.32
CA ALA A 52 -13.96 -11.75 -18.21
C ALA A 52 -13.64 -12.35 -16.82
N ILE A 53 -13.30 -13.63 -16.76
CA ILE A 53 -12.89 -14.33 -15.53
C ILE A 53 -11.64 -13.70 -14.92
N ASN A 54 -10.64 -13.30 -15.72
CA ASN A 54 -9.43 -12.65 -15.20
C ASN A 54 -9.72 -11.29 -14.56
N VAL A 55 -10.71 -10.56 -15.10
CA VAL A 55 -11.16 -9.29 -14.53
C VAL A 55 -11.80 -9.53 -13.17
N TRP A 56 -12.69 -10.52 -13.05
CA TRP A 56 -13.30 -10.89 -11.77
C TRP A 56 -12.28 -11.35 -10.73
N ILE A 57 -11.31 -12.19 -11.11
CA ILE A 57 -10.24 -12.63 -10.21
C ILE A 57 -9.42 -11.43 -9.72
N THR A 58 -9.09 -10.49 -10.62
CA THR A 58 -8.35 -9.27 -10.25
C THR A 58 -9.14 -8.40 -9.27
N ILE A 59 -10.45 -8.24 -9.49
CA ILE A 59 -11.33 -7.52 -8.56
C ILE A 59 -11.35 -8.21 -7.19
N LEU A 60 -11.46 -9.53 -7.15
CA LEU A 60 -11.47 -10.28 -5.89
C LEU A 60 -10.13 -10.19 -5.14
N ILE A 61 -9.00 -10.28 -5.85
CA ILE A 61 -7.67 -10.05 -5.28
C ILE A 61 -7.59 -8.66 -4.67
N PHE A 62 -8.06 -7.65 -5.40
CA PHE A 62 -8.06 -6.26 -4.92
C PHE A 62 -8.92 -6.08 -3.65
N MET A 63 -10.11 -6.69 -3.61
CA MET A 63 -10.95 -6.69 -2.41
C MET A 63 -10.26 -7.37 -1.23
N MET A 64 -9.58 -8.50 -1.45
CA MET A 64 -8.82 -9.20 -0.40
C MET A 64 -7.65 -8.36 0.11
N THR A 65 -6.95 -7.62 -0.76
CA THR A 65 -5.89 -6.69 -0.36
C THR A 65 -6.41 -5.56 0.52
N ILE A 66 -7.62 -5.04 0.25
CA ILE A 66 -8.25 -4.00 1.09
C ILE A 66 -8.57 -4.56 2.48
N ILE A 67 -9.19 -5.74 2.55
CA ILE A 67 -9.49 -6.41 3.82
C ILE A 67 -8.20 -6.66 4.59
N LEU A 68 -7.16 -7.16 3.91
CA LEU A 68 -5.83 -7.39 4.49
C LEU A 68 -5.24 -6.10 5.08
N ALA A 69 -5.31 -4.98 4.34
CA ALA A 69 -4.78 -3.69 4.77
C ALA A 69 -5.53 -3.14 5.99
N VAL A 70 -6.86 -3.07 5.93
CA VAL A 70 -7.69 -2.52 7.01
C VAL A 70 -7.50 -3.32 8.30
N ARG A 71 -7.52 -4.66 8.21
CA ARG A 71 -7.30 -5.53 9.37
C ARG A 71 -5.88 -5.43 9.92
N SER A 72 -4.87 -5.36 9.05
CA SER A 72 -3.48 -5.16 9.48
C SER A 72 -3.35 -3.85 10.28
N TYR A 73 -3.90 -2.75 9.78
CA TYR A 73 -3.91 -1.47 10.51
C TYR A 73 -4.66 -1.56 11.84
N GLY A 74 -5.80 -2.25 11.89
CA GLY A 74 -6.53 -2.51 13.14
C GLY A 74 -5.69 -3.23 14.18
N VAL A 75 -5.01 -4.32 13.78
CA VAL A 75 -4.13 -5.10 14.66
C VAL A 75 -2.95 -4.27 15.17
N PHE A 76 -2.34 -3.45 14.31
CA PHE A 76 -1.16 -2.65 14.69
C PHE A 76 -1.50 -1.41 15.52
N LEU A 77 -2.64 -0.77 15.30
CA LEU A 77 -2.94 0.56 15.85
C LEU A 77 -4.05 0.59 16.90
N ILE A 78 -5.06 -0.29 16.82
CA ILE A 78 -6.21 -0.26 17.74
C ILE A 78 -6.04 -1.27 18.88
N SER A 79 -5.20 -2.31 18.72
CA SER A 79 -5.00 -3.34 19.74
C SER A 79 -6.32 -3.91 20.29
N ASP A 80 -7.37 -3.97 19.48
CA ASP A 80 -8.65 -4.50 19.91
C ASP A 80 -8.59 -6.03 19.93
N ASN A 81 -8.78 -6.57 21.12
CA ASN A 81 -8.76 -8.00 21.42
C ASN A 81 -10.16 -8.62 21.34
N GLU A 82 -11.16 -7.87 20.90
CA GLU A 82 -12.57 -8.19 21.12
C GLU A 82 -13.44 -7.93 19.88
N SER A 83 -13.31 -8.79 18.89
CA SER A 83 -14.46 -9.09 18.04
C SER A 83 -14.36 -10.53 17.59
N LYS A 84 -15.46 -11.28 17.76
CA LYS A 84 -15.72 -12.53 17.05
C LYS A 84 -15.91 -12.19 15.57
N GLU A 85 -14.86 -11.70 14.92
CA GLU A 85 -14.93 -11.27 13.54
C GLU A 85 -15.01 -12.50 12.64
N MET A 86 -15.98 -12.47 11.73
CA MET A 86 -16.05 -13.45 10.65
C MET A 86 -14.72 -13.46 9.90
N PRO A 87 -14.24 -14.64 9.45
CA PRO A 87 -12.94 -14.77 8.80
C PRO A 87 -12.78 -13.86 7.59
N ILE A 88 -13.88 -13.53 6.90
CA ILE A 88 -13.96 -12.50 5.87
C ILE A 88 -15.24 -11.69 6.12
N SER A 89 -15.11 -10.38 6.28
CA SER A 89 -16.23 -9.45 6.44
C SER A 89 -15.92 -8.16 5.70
N TRP A 90 -16.95 -7.54 5.12
CA TRP A 90 -16.86 -6.22 4.52
C TRP A 90 -17.60 -5.23 5.41
N THR A 91 -16.89 -4.25 5.96
CA THR A 91 -17.46 -3.24 6.85
C THR A 91 -17.42 -1.86 6.20
N MET A 92 -17.98 -0.87 6.89
CA MET A 92 -17.94 0.52 6.45
C MET A 92 -16.50 1.08 6.38
N ARG A 93 -15.55 0.50 7.15
CA ARG A 93 -14.13 0.89 7.10
C ARG A 93 -13.49 0.47 5.77
N GLU A 94 -13.73 -0.75 5.29
CA GLU A 94 -13.27 -1.22 3.98
C GLU A 94 -13.88 -0.40 2.83
N SER A 95 -15.17 -0.07 2.90
CA SER A 95 -15.81 0.81 1.91
C SER A 95 -15.14 2.18 1.83
N ARG A 96 -14.83 2.80 2.98
CA ARG A 96 -14.16 4.12 3.03
C ARG A 96 -12.72 4.03 2.55
N PHE A 97 -12.03 2.95 2.89
CA PHE A 97 -10.68 2.67 2.41
C PHE A 97 -10.67 2.53 0.88
N LEU A 98 -11.60 1.75 0.33
CA LEU A 98 -11.79 1.56 -1.11
C LEU A 98 -12.03 2.89 -1.82
N ILE A 99 -13.00 3.69 -1.35
CA ILE A 99 -13.34 4.98 -1.97
C ILE A 99 -12.12 5.91 -1.94
N THR A 100 -11.39 5.95 -0.82
CA THR A 100 -10.17 6.77 -0.71
C THR A 100 -9.12 6.29 -1.71
N MET A 101 -8.90 4.98 -1.81
CA MET A 101 -7.95 4.42 -2.77
C MET A 101 -8.34 4.76 -4.21
N ILE A 102 -9.63 4.72 -4.56
CA ILE A 102 -10.13 5.10 -5.89
C ILE A 102 -9.87 6.60 -6.15
N ILE A 103 -10.25 7.49 -5.22
CA ILE A 103 -10.05 8.94 -5.36
C ILE A 103 -8.57 9.26 -5.56
N VAL A 104 -7.73 8.67 -4.71
CA VAL A 104 -6.28 8.86 -4.74
C VAL A 104 -5.70 8.32 -6.04
N SER A 105 -6.07 7.09 -6.44
CA SER A 105 -5.61 6.47 -7.69
C SER A 105 -6.04 7.25 -8.92
N PHE A 106 -7.25 7.79 -8.94
CA PHE A 106 -7.74 8.62 -10.04
C PHE A 106 -6.96 9.94 -10.14
N ALA A 107 -6.71 10.60 -9.00
CA ALA A 107 -5.87 11.80 -8.96
C ALA A 107 -4.44 11.53 -9.45
N PHE A 108 -3.84 10.41 -9.02
CA PHE A 108 -2.52 9.97 -9.52
C PHE A 108 -2.54 9.60 -11.00
N GLY A 109 -3.59 8.92 -11.46
CA GLY A 109 -3.76 8.53 -12.85
C GLY A 109 -3.81 9.73 -13.78
N ILE A 110 -4.59 10.76 -13.43
CA ILE A 110 -4.64 12.01 -14.18
C ILE A 110 -3.26 12.70 -14.20
N LEU A 111 -2.60 12.79 -13.04
CA LEU A 111 -1.29 13.44 -12.95
C LEU A 111 -0.23 12.69 -13.78
N THR A 112 -0.26 11.36 -13.75
CA THR A 112 0.64 10.49 -14.53
C THR A 112 0.32 10.58 -16.02
N LEU A 113 -0.95 10.70 -16.42
CA LEU A 113 -1.36 10.89 -17.80
C LEU A 113 -0.85 12.23 -18.34
N ILE A 114 -1.04 13.33 -17.59
CA ILE A 114 -0.52 14.65 -17.96
C ILE A 114 1.01 14.61 -18.08
N ALA A 115 1.68 14.01 -17.10
CA ALA A 115 3.12 13.80 -17.13
C ALA A 115 3.54 13.00 -18.37
N GLY A 116 2.83 11.90 -18.68
CA GLY A 116 3.09 11.06 -19.85
C GLY A 116 2.88 11.78 -21.19
N LEU A 117 1.88 12.66 -21.30
CA LEU A 117 1.69 13.50 -22.49
C LEU A 117 2.83 14.51 -22.66
N ILE A 118 3.30 15.11 -21.55
CA ILE A 118 4.46 16.00 -21.56
C ILE A 118 5.70 15.21 -22.01
N VAL A 119 5.94 14.01 -21.47
CA VAL A 119 7.04 13.14 -21.92
C VAL A 119 6.93 12.80 -23.38
N GLY A 120 5.76 12.33 -23.83
CA GLY A 120 5.53 11.92 -25.20
C GLY A 120 5.83 13.05 -26.19
N THR A 121 5.43 14.27 -25.85
CA THR A 121 5.71 15.47 -26.67
C THR A 121 7.20 15.85 -26.68
N PHE A 122 7.92 15.75 -25.56
CA PHE A 122 9.36 16.02 -25.50
C PHE A 122 10.23 14.90 -26.08
N MET A 123 9.82 13.64 -25.93
CA MET A 123 10.57 12.46 -26.38
C MET A 123 10.48 12.22 -27.87
N HIS A 124 9.38 12.63 -28.52
CA HIS A 124 9.29 12.61 -29.99
C HIS A 124 10.33 13.51 -30.68
N SER A 125 11.06 14.32 -29.90
CA SER A 125 12.05 15.29 -30.39
C SER A 125 13.53 14.91 -30.11
N ARG A 126 13.83 13.81 -29.39
CA ARG A 126 15.22 13.42 -29.04
C ARG A 126 15.42 11.91 -28.92
N ASP A 127 16.10 11.34 -29.91
CA ASP A 127 16.55 9.95 -29.91
C ASP A 127 17.69 9.71 -28.92
N GLY A 128 17.64 8.55 -28.23
CA GLY A 128 18.85 7.78 -27.94
C GLY A 128 19.08 7.36 -26.49
N VAL A 129 19.12 8.27 -25.52
CA VAL A 129 19.64 7.94 -24.17
C VAL A 129 18.91 8.64 -23.01
N SER A 130 18.27 9.79 -23.25
CA SER A 130 17.60 10.58 -22.20
C SER A 130 16.25 10.03 -21.74
N GLY A 131 15.65 9.09 -22.48
CA GLY A 131 14.27 8.64 -22.21
C GLY A 131 14.05 7.98 -20.86
N PRO A 132 14.82 6.94 -20.50
CA PRO A 132 14.66 6.28 -19.20
C PRO A 132 14.94 7.22 -18.01
N VAL A 133 15.93 8.12 -18.16
CA VAL A 133 16.28 9.11 -17.13
C VAL A 133 15.16 10.15 -16.98
N PHE A 134 14.60 10.63 -18.09
CA PHE A 134 13.50 11.59 -18.07
C PHE A 134 12.20 10.98 -17.52
N ALA A 135 11.92 9.73 -17.87
CA ALA A 135 10.82 8.97 -17.28
C ALA A 135 11.00 8.83 -15.76
N ALA A 136 12.20 8.47 -15.29
CA ALA A 136 12.50 8.33 -13.86
C ALA A 136 12.32 9.65 -13.08
N ILE A 137 12.71 10.79 -13.65
CA ILE A 137 12.53 12.12 -13.04
C ILE A 137 11.04 12.44 -12.84
N LEU A 138 10.18 12.01 -13.75
CA LEU A 138 8.74 12.27 -13.67
C LEU A 138 7.98 11.34 -12.72
N PHE A 139 8.59 10.25 -12.27
CA PHE A 139 8.07 9.48 -11.15
C PHE A 139 8.28 10.20 -9.81
N ILE A 140 9.20 11.17 -9.71
CA ILE A 140 9.51 11.85 -8.44
C ILE A 140 8.30 12.64 -7.90
N PRO A 141 7.58 13.47 -8.70
CA PRO A 141 6.36 14.13 -8.23
C PRO A 141 5.26 13.16 -7.78
N GLY A 142 5.09 12.05 -8.50
CA GLY A 142 4.15 11.00 -8.14
C GLY A 142 4.52 10.33 -6.82
N ALA A 143 5.77 9.90 -6.66
CA ALA A 143 6.29 9.32 -5.43
C ALA A 143 6.23 10.31 -4.25
N TYR A 144 6.49 11.59 -4.50
CA TYR A 144 6.35 12.66 -3.52
C TYR A 144 4.90 12.75 -3.04
N LEU A 145 3.94 12.92 -3.95
CA LEU A 145 2.52 12.97 -3.58
C LEU A 145 2.07 11.68 -2.89
N ALA A 146 2.54 10.51 -3.33
CA ALA A 146 2.20 9.24 -2.72
C ALA A 146 2.65 9.24 -1.26
N SER A 147 3.90 9.62 -0.97
CA SER A 147 4.41 9.73 0.40
C SER A 147 3.62 10.71 1.28
N ARG A 148 2.93 11.69 0.69
CA ARG A 148 2.08 12.65 1.41
C ARG A 148 0.72 12.08 1.80
N VAL A 149 0.15 11.27 0.92
CA VAL A 149 -1.23 10.78 1.03
C VAL A 149 -1.30 9.42 1.72
N LEU A 150 -0.20 8.65 1.71
CA LEU A 150 -0.17 7.27 2.20
C LEU A 150 -0.54 7.15 3.69
N LEU A 151 -0.27 8.19 4.50
CA LEU A 151 -0.64 8.22 5.92
C LEU A 151 -2.14 8.41 6.17
N ALA A 152 -2.95 8.70 5.14
CA ALA A 152 -4.41 8.78 5.26
C ALA A 152 -5.02 7.39 5.45
N PHE A 153 -4.43 6.35 4.84
CA PHE A 153 -4.91 4.97 4.90
C PHE A 153 -4.97 4.38 6.32
N PRO A 154 -3.92 4.44 7.16
CA PRO A 154 -4.01 3.99 8.54
C PRO A 154 -5.04 4.79 9.36
N LEU A 155 -5.19 6.10 9.08
CA LEU A 155 -6.16 6.94 9.77
C LEU A 155 -7.61 6.54 9.44
N ILE A 156 -7.91 6.28 8.17
CA ILE A 156 -9.25 5.85 7.70
C ILE A 156 -9.58 4.43 8.15
N ALA A 157 -8.58 3.55 8.19
CA ALA A 157 -8.76 2.18 8.65
C ALA A 157 -9.05 2.10 10.16
N THR A 158 -8.64 3.10 10.94
CA THR A 158 -8.70 3.03 12.41
C THR A 158 -9.66 4.01 13.05
N LYS A 159 -9.90 5.17 12.45
CA LYS A 159 -10.73 6.24 13.02
C LYS A 159 -11.87 6.62 12.09
N GLU A 160 -12.94 7.12 12.68
CA GLU A 160 -14.11 7.59 11.95
C GLU A 160 -13.93 9.04 11.44
N VAL A 161 -12.90 9.30 10.63
CA VAL A 161 -12.56 10.65 10.11
C VAL A 161 -12.94 10.80 8.64
N THR A 162 -13.55 11.91 8.23
CA THR A 162 -13.98 12.10 6.83
C THR A 162 -12.78 12.00 5.86
N ILE A 163 -13.01 11.57 4.61
CA ILE A 163 -11.92 11.36 3.64
C ILE A 163 -11.09 12.65 3.42
N PRO A 164 -11.71 13.85 3.23
CA PRO A 164 -10.95 15.09 3.06
C PRO A 164 -10.09 15.44 4.28
N GLU A 165 -10.64 15.31 5.49
CA GLU A 165 -9.90 15.54 6.73
C GLU A 165 -8.73 14.56 6.86
N ALA A 166 -8.92 13.29 6.47
CA ALA A 166 -7.86 12.30 6.53
C ALA A 166 -6.70 12.64 5.58
N LEU A 167 -7.01 13.10 4.37
CA LEU A 167 -6.01 13.56 3.40
C LEU A 167 -5.28 14.82 3.89
N GLN A 168 -6.01 15.78 4.45
CA GLN A 168 -5.43 17.01 5.00
C GLN A 168 -4.49 16.68 6.17
N ASN A 169 -4.91 15.82 7.08
CA ASN A 169 -4.10 15.39 8.21
C ASN A 169 -2.82 14.65 7.76
N ALA A 170 -2.93 13.74 6.79
CA ALA A 170 -1.78 13.07 6.20
C ALA A 170 -0.78 14.07 5.56
N TRP A 171 -1.30 15.09 4.87
CA TRP A 171 -0.49 16.14 4.27
C TRP A 171 0.30 16.96 5.29
N VAL A 172 -0.35 17.34 6.40
CA VAL A 172 0.29 18.10 7.48
C VAL A 172 1.35 17.24 8.19
N MET A 173 1.03 15.99 8.52
CA MET A 173 1.94 15.07 9.23
C MET A 173 3.23 14.79 8.45
N SER A 174 3.12 14.68 7.12
CA SER A 174 4.26 14.36 6.26
C SER A 174 5.20 15.55 5.98
N ARG A 175 4.85 16.79 6.38
CA ARG A 175 5.55 18.04 5.98
C ARG A 175 7.05 18.05 6.21
N HIS A 176 7.51 17.46 7.29
CA HIS A 176 8.92 17.51 7.68
C HIS A 176 9.66 16.18 7.47
N ASN A 177 8.96 15.14 6.99
CA ASN A 177 9.49 13.77 6.93
C ASN A 177 9.26 13.06 5.59
N VAL A 178 8.89 13.80 4.55
CA VAL A 178 8.60 13.29 3.21
C VAL A 178 9.62 12.26 2.72
N PHE A 179 10.91 12.58 2.82
CA PHE A 179 11.97 11.68 2.32
C PHE A 179 12.01 10.35 3.08
N GLY A 180 11.84 10.38 4.41
CA GLY A 180 11.79 9.17 5.23
C GLY A 180 10.57 8.32 4.91
N ILE A 181 9.41 8.96 4.69
CA ILE A 181 8.16 8.28 4.30
C ILE A 181 8.29 7.70 2.88
N LEU A 182 8.89 8.44 1.95
CA LEU A 182 9.10 7.98 0.59
C LEU A 182 10.00 6.74 0.58
N LEU A 183 11.14 6.78 1.28
CA LEU A 183 12.06 5.65 1.32
C LEU A 183 11.43 4.41 1.98
N LEU A 184 10.74 4.60 3.11
CA LEU A 184 10.14 3.50 3.87
C LEU A 184 8.85 2.95 3.26
N CYS A 185 7.91 3.82 2.89
CA CYS A 185 6.56 3.42 2.48
C CYS A 185 6.38 3.29 0.97
N VAL A 186 7.30 3.84 0.15
CA VAL A 186 7.27 3.67 -1.31
C VAL A 186 8.49 2.89 -1.79
N GLY A 187 9.68 3.21 -1.26
CA GLY A 187 10.93 2.56 -1.64
C GLY A 187 10.98 1.08 -1.27
N VAL A 188 10.65 0.71 -0.03
CA VAL A 188 10.65 -0.69 0.41
C VAL A 188 9.68 -1.55 -0.41
N PRO A 189 8.38 -1.18 -0.57
CA PRO A 189 7.48 -1.95 -1.43
C PRO A 189 7.95 -2.02 -2.88
N ALA A 190 8.52 -0.94 -3.43
CA ALA A 190 9.03 -0.95 -4.80
C ALA A 190 10.22 -1.91 -4.99
N ILE A 191 11.14 -1.97 -4.02
CA ILE A 191 12.28 -2.91 -4.04
C ILE A 191 11.77 -4.36 -3.94
N LEU A 192 10.80 -4.63 -3.06
CA LEU A 192 10.20 -5.95 -2.92
C LEU A 192 9.47 -6.36 -4.21
N ALA A 193 8.67 -5.46 -4.80
CA ALA A 193 7.99 -5.71 -6.06
C ALA A 193 8.97 -6.01 -7.20
N ALA A 194 10.07 -5.25 -7.30
CA ALA A 194 11.12 -5.51 -8.28
C ALA A 194 11.80 -6.88 -8.04
N PHE A 195 12.08 -7.23 -6.79
CA PHE A 195 12.63 -8.53 -6.43
C PHE A 195 11.69 -9.69 -6.79
N PHE A 196 10.38 -9.55 -6.54
CA PHE A 196 9.39 -10.56 -6.92
C PHE A 196 9.23 -10.68 -8.43
N ALA A 197 9.24 -9.56 -9.16
CA ALA A 197 9.22 -9.57 -10.63
C ALA A 197 10.44 -10.28 -11.21
N LEU A 198 11.63 -10.08 -10.63
CA LEU A 198 12.83 -10.81 -11.03
C LEU A 198 12.73 -12.31 -10.75
N MET A 199 12.18 -12.71 -9.60
CA MET A 199 11.93 -14.12 -9.30
C MET A 199 10.89 -14.76 -10.21
N ALA A 200 9.86 -14.02 -10.63
CA ALA A 200 8.85 -14.52 -11.54
C ALA A 200 9.43 -14.90 -12.93
N ASN A 201 10.56 -14.30 -13.32
CA ASN A 201 11.26 -14.61 -14.57
C ASN A 201 12.13 -15.88 -14.48
N ILE A 202 12.27 -16.49 -13.31
CA ILE A 202 13.04 -17.71 -13.12
C ILE A 202 12.09 -18.91 -13.17
N ASP A 203 12.36 -19.86 -14.06
CA ASP A 203 11.57 -21.07 -14.22
C ASP A 203 11.41 -21.83 -12.89
N GLY A 204 10.16 -22.13 -12.52
CA GLY A 204 9.82 -22.80 -11.27
C GLY A 204 9.61 -21.90 -10.06
N LEU A 205 9.98 -20.61 -10.11
CA LEU A 205 9.74 -19.64 -9.02
C LEU A 205 8.49 -18.76 -9.23
N GLY A 206 7.81 -18.89 -10.37
CA GLY A 206 6.63 -18.10 -10.73
C GLY A 206 5.54 -18.09 -9.66
N VAL A 207 5.18 -19.25 -9.10
CA VAL A 207 4.17 -19.36 -8.04
C VAL A 207 4.62 -18.68 -6.75
N ILE A 208 5.91 -18.81 -6.40
CA ILE A 208 6.48 -18.18 -5.20
C ILE A 208 6.41 -16.65 -5.31
N ALA A 209 6.65 -16.10 -6.50
CA ALA A 209 6.54 -14.67 -6.75
C ALA A 209 5.12 -14.11 -6.54
N VAL A 210 4.07 -14.94 -6.67
CA VAL A 210 2.68 -14.52 -6.41
C VAL A 210 2.23 -14.78 -4.97
N VAL A 211 2.87 -15.72 -4.26
CA VAL A 211 2.61 -16.01 -2.85
C VAL A 211 3.28 -14.99 -1.93
N LEU A 212 4.54 -14.65 -2.21
CA LEU A 212 5.37 -13.78 -1.36
C LEU A 212 4.74 -12.41 -1.05
N PRO A 213 4.11 -11.70 -2.01
CA PRO A 213 3.46 -10.42 -1.72
C PRO A 213 2.44 -10.50 -0.58
N TRP A 214 1.65 -11.58 -0.50
CA TRP A 214 0.66 -11.77 0.56
C TRP A 214 1.30 -11.95 1.95
N ILE A 215 2.52 -12.48 1.99
CA ILE A 215 3.28 -12.70 3.22
C ILE A 215 4.02 -11.43 3.64
N THR A 216 4.51 -10.63 2.68
CA THR A 216 5.28 -9.41 2.97
C THR A 216 4.41 -8.18 3.18
N MET A 217 3.20 -8.12 2.61
CA MET A 217 2.26 -6.99 2.77
C MET A 217 2.00 -6.60 4.23
N PRO A 218 1.77 -7.52 5.19
CA PRO A 218 1.64 -7.16 6.60
C PRO A 218 2.86 -6.41 7.17
N VAL A 219 4.07 -6.70 6.69
CA VAL A 219 5.28 -5.96 7.08
C VAL A 219 5.26 -4.54 6.52
N GLU A 220 4.86 -4.38 5.26
CA GLU A 220 4.70 -3.06 4.64
C GLU A 220 3.66 -2.21 5.39
N PHE A 221 2.51 -2.81 5.72
CA PHE A 221 1.48 -2.15 6.54
C PHE A 221 1.99 -1.81 7.95
N ALA A 222 2.84 -2.64 8.56
CA ALA A 222 3.46 -2.34 9.85
C ALA A 222 4.41 -1.14 9.77
N ILE A 223 5.20 -1.03 8.69
CA ILE A 223 6.05 0.15 8.45
C ILE A 223 5.18 1.41 8.38
N ILE A 224 4.12 1.37 7.59
CA ILE A 224 3.19 2.51 7.42
C ILE A 224 2.52 2.86 8.75
N ALA A 225 2.06 1.85 9.50
CA ALA A 225 1.43 2.02 10.80
C ALA A 225 2.38 2.67 11.82
N LEU A 226 3.65 2.25 11.87
CA LEU A 226 4.64 2.85 12.77
C LEU A 226 5.04 4.26 12.37
N VAL A 227 5.20 4.51 11.07
CA VAL A 227 5.42 5.88 10.58
C VAL A 227 4.25 6.76 10.99
N PHE A 228 3.02 6.28 10.81
CA PHE A 228 1.82 6.99 11.25
C PHE A 228 1.83 7.22 12.76
N SER A 229 2.07 6.20 13.58
CA SER A 229 2.02 6.33 15.05
C SER A 229 3.07 7.27 15.62
N GLN A 230 4.24 7.39 14.97
CA GLN A 230 5.30 8.32 15.38
C GLN A 230 5.05 9.77 14.96
N LEU A 231 4.33 9.97 13.85
CA LEU A 231 4.03 11.30 13.32
C LEU A 231 2.67 11.85 13.77
N TYR A 232 1.78 10.98 14.20
CA TYR A 232 0.45 11.34 14.68
C TYR A 232 0.56 11.99 16.05
N VAL A 233 0.48 13.32 16.08
CA VAL A 233 0.19 14.06 17.31
C VAL A 233 -1.33 14.27 17.35
N PRO A 234 -2.04 13.75 18.37
CA PRO A 234 -3.44 14.10 18.55
C PRO A 234 -3.53 15.62 18.68
N ASN A 235 -4.44 16.26 17.95
CA ASN A 235 -4.80 17.67 18.20
C ASN A 235 -5.48 17.76 19.58
N ASN A 236 -4.72 17.67 20.66
CA ASN A 236 -5.12 18.11 21.98
C ASN A 236 -4.62 19.56 22.11
N GLY A 237 -5.42 20.52 21.66
CA GLY A 237 -4.99 21.92 21.70
C GLY A 237 -5.81 22.93 20.88
N LEU A 238 -7.13 22.80 20.85
CA LEU A 238 -8.04 23.96 20.72
C LEU A 238 -9.02 23.98 21.92
N GLU A 239 -8.54 23.50 23.07
CA GLU A 239 -9.10 23.83 24.37
C GLU A 239 -7.92 24.30 25.24
N SER A 240 -8.07 25.50 25.82
CA SER A 240 -7.15 26.25 26.68
C SER A 240 -6.11 27.17 25.99
N SER A 241 -6.58 28.31 25.47
CA SER A 241 -6.23 29.66 25.99
C SER A 241 -7.04 30.74 25.29
#